data_AF-A0A1K2ICG3-F1
#
_entry.id   AF-A0A1K2ICG3-F1
#
_cell.length_a   1.000
_cell.length_b   1.000
_cell.length_c   1.000
_cell.angle_alpha   90.00
_cell.angle_beta   90.00
_cell.angle_gamma   90.00
#
_symmetry.space_group_name_H-M   'P 1'
#
loop_
_entity.id
_entity.type
_entity.pdbx_description
1 polymer ?
#
loop_
_entity_poly.entity_id
_entity_poly.type
_entity_poly.pdbx_seq_one_letter_code
_entity_poly.pdbx_strand_id
1 'polypeptide(L)'
;MSTIKIDGDFIRVEAVLADISNNNPFNFRRAEIINIEEPEKSLKGIVINVSNDNLGSPCITPGIENITYNFMFKNDLNWKSGDYVRISFLNEVDYREFDRLLPYFEARLRKFGYDPTDEQTFSDYSKAWCKVKPAMLIDDICKDALVPIPRQTQDGGVVRVEELP
;
A
#
# COMPACT_ATOMS: atom_id res chain seq x y z
N MET A 1 9.87 5.66 8.01
CA MET A 1 10.14 4.53 7.12
C MET A 1 9.36 3.32 7.63
N SER A 2 8.74 2.56 6.73
CA SER A 2 7.98 1.36 7.13
C SER A 2 8.92 0.17 7.36
N THR A 3 8.52 -0.76 8.21
CA THR A 3 9.29 -1.99 8.50
C THR A 3 8.40 -3.23 8.49
N ILE A 4 8.98 -4.37 8.11
CA ILE A 4 8.33 -5.68 8.21
C ILE A 4 9.32 -6.63 8.87
N LYS A 5 8.91 -7.27 9.95
CA LYS A 5 9.78 -8.14 10.74
C LYS A 5 9.13 -9.49 11.03
N ILE A 6 9.94 -10.55 11.02
CA ILE A 6 9.54 -11.88 11.49
C ILE A 6 9.70 -11.93 13.01
N ASP A 7 8.63 -12.36 13.69
CA ASP A 7 8.54 -12.51 15.14
C ASP A 7 7.93 -13.90 15.45
N GLY A 8 8.80 -14.92 15.52
CA GLY A 8 8.37 -16.33 15.59
C GLY A 8 7.53 -16.72 14.37
N ASP A 9 6.30 -17.19 14.63
CA ASP A 9 5.34 -17.59 13.59
C ASP A 9 4.55 -16.41 12.99
N PHE A 10 4.89 -15.17 13.35
CA PHE A 10 4.16 -13.97 12.93
C PHE A 10 5.02 -13.01 12.11
N ILE A 11 4.34 -12.24 11.26
CA ILE A 11 4.89 -11.07 10.60
C ILE A 11 4.36 -9.83 11.31
N ARG A 12 5.25 -8.99 11.82
CA ARG A 12 4.95 -7.68 12.38
C ARG A 12 5.19 -6.61 11.32
N VAL A 13 4.20 -5.76 11.10
CA VAL A 13 4.24 -4.67 10.13
C VAL A 13 4.11 -3.34 10.86
N GLU A 14 5.05 -2.44 10.60
CA GLU A 14 4.95 -1.03 10.95
C GLU A 14 4.91 -0.22 9.64
N ALA A 15 3.72 0.23 9.25
CA ALA A 15 3.52 0.96 8.00
C ALA A 15 3.36 2.46 8.26
N VAL A 16 4.22 3.27 7.64
CA VAL A 16 4.22 4.74 7.81
C VAL A 16 3.61 5.42 6.59
N LEU A 17 2.50 6.10 6.81
CA LEU A 17 1.93 7.06 5.87
C LEU A 17 2.55 8.43 6.15
N ALA A 18 3.37 8.92 5.22
CA ALA A 18 4.19 10.12 5.41
C ALA A 18 3.75 11.31 4.56
N ASP A 19 4.15 12.51 4.99
CA ASP A 19 3.97 13.78 4.29
C ASP A 19 2.49 14.13 4.02
N ILE A 20 1.65 13.90 5.03
CA ILE A 20 0.20 14.13 4.95
C ILE A 20 -0.23 15.27 5.86
N SER A 21 -1.37 15.88 5.54
CA SER A 21 -2.12 16.73 6.45
C SER A 21 -3.08 15.85 7.25
N ASN A 22 -2.98 15.89 8.58
CA ASN A 22 -3.80 15.10 9.50
C ASN A 22 -4.87 15.96 10.20
N ASN A 23 -5.41 16.96 9.51
CA ASN A 23 -6.49 17.80 10.04
C ASN A 23 -7.73 16.98 10.43
N ASN A 24 -7.95 15.83 9.80
CA ASN A 24 -8.91 14.80 10.21
C ASN A 24 -8.16 13.47 10.37
N PRO A 25 -8.10 12.90 11.58
CA PRO A 25 -7.39 11.66 11.84
C PRO A 25 -7.83 10.52 10.92
N PHE A 26 -6.85 9.89 10.27
CA PHE A 26 -7.07 8.64 9.57
C PHE A 26 -7.10 7.47 10.55
N ASN A 27 -8.15 6.67 10.46
CA ASN A 27 -8.31 5.43 11.20
C ASN A 27 -7.90 4.24 10.34
N PHE A 28 -7.20 3.28 10.95
CA PHE A 28 -7.01 1.97 10.33
C PHE A 28 -8.35 1.27 10.20
N ARG A 29 -8.65 0.73 9.01
CA ARG A 29 -9.87 -0.06 8.77
C ARG A 29 -9.55 -1.54 8.61
N ARG A 30 -8.64 -1.87 7.69
CA ARG A 30 -8.16 -3.24 7.47
C ARG A 30 -6.86 -3.25 6.68
N ALA A 31 -6.24 -4.42 6.60
CA ALA A 31 -5.17 -4.69 5.65
C ALA A 31 -5.47 -6.02 4.93
N GLU A 32 -5.18 -6.08 3.64
CA GLU A 32 -5.17 -7.33 2.87
C GLU A 32 -3.74 -7.73 2.56
N ILE A 33 -3.44 -9.00 2.82
CA ILE A 33 -2.13 -9.61 2.56
C ILE A 33 -2.23 -10.39 1.25
N ILE A 34 -1.37 -10.03 0.30
CA ILE A 34 -1.38 -10.58 -1.06
C ILE A 34 -0.09 -11.37 -1.26
N ASN A 35 -0.23 -12.60 -1.73
CA ASN A 35 0.90 -13.44 -2.11
C ASN A 35 0.56 -14.18 -3.41
N ILE A 36 1.22 -13.80 -4.50
CA ILE A 36 1.01 -14.34 -5.84
C ILE A 36 2.21 -15.22 -6.17
N GLU A 37 1.99 -16.53 -6.24
CA GLU A 37 3.02 -17.47 -6.69
C GLU A 37 3.04 -17.52 -8.23
N GLU A 38 4.18 -17.15 -8.82
CA GLU A 38 4.48 -17.33 -10.23
C GLU A 38 5.60 -18.38 -10.39
N PRO A 39 5.77 -19.01 -11.57
CA PRO A 39 6.69 -20.14 -11.75
C PRO A 39 8.14 -19.92 -11.27
N GLU A 40 8.60 -18.67 -11.27
CA GLU A 40 9.99 -18.30 -10.96
C GLU A 40 10.10 -17.27 -9.81
N LYS A 41 8.97 -16.79 -9.26
CA LYS A 41 8.97 -15.74 -8.23
C LYS A 41 7.68 -15.75 -7.40
N SER A 42 7.81 -15.36 -6.15
CA SER A 42 6.67 -15.10 -5.25
C SER A 42 6.52 -13.59 -5.10
N LEU A 43 5.32 -13.06 -5.35
CA LEU A 43 5.03 -11.64 -5.25
C LEU A 43 4.20 -11.32 -4.00
N LYS A 44 4.72 -10.46 -3.14
CA LYS A 44 4.23 -10.14 -1.80
C LYS A 44 3.77 -8.69 -1.70
N GLY A 45 2.53 -8.50 -1.29
CA GLY A 45 1.93 -7.19 -1.15
C GLY A 45 1.08 -7.04 0.10
N ILE A 46 0.95 -5.80 0.52
CA ILE A 46 0.08 -5.39 1.62
C ILE A 46 -0.68 -4.16 1.14
N VAL A 47 -2.01 -4.24 1.17
CA VAL A 47 -2.87 -3.09 0.90
C VAL A 47 -3.59 -2.72 2.18
N ILE A 48 -3.35 -1.51 2.69
CA ILE A 48 -3.88 -1.01 3.95
C ILE A 48 -5.01 -0.03 3.66
N ASN A 49 -6.22 -0.36 4.09
CA ASN A 49 -7.31 0.61 4.09
C ASN A 49 -7.22 1.50 5.32
N VAL A 50 -7.12 2.81 5.08
CA VAL A 50 -7.26 3.85 6.08
C VAL A 50 -8.49 4.67 5.73
N SER A 51 -9.12 5.31 6.71
CA SER A 51 -10.17 6.27 6.40
C SER A 51 -10.26 7.35 7.47
N ASN A 52 -10.42 8.60 7.05
CA ASN A 52 -10.92 9.64 7.93
C ASN A 52 -12.45 9.72 7.75
N ASP A 53 -13.20 10.09 8.78
CA ASP A 53 -14.68 10.16 8.71
C ASP A 53 -15.19 11.34 7.84
N ASN A 54 -14.31 11.92 7.02
CA ASN A 54 -14.64 13.00 6.10
C ASN A 54 -15.14 12.42 4.77
N LEU A 55 -16.45 12.18 4.71
CA LEU A 55 -17.17 11.68 3.53
C LEU A 55 -16.98 12.54 2.26
N GLY A 56 -16.46 13.76 2.40
CA GLY A 56 -16.28 14.72 1.31
C GLY A 56 -14.88 14.78 0.70
N SER A 57 -13.89 13.97 1.14
CA SER A 57 -12.59 13.91 0.45
C SER A 57 -11.79 12.64 0.75
N PRO A 58 -11.80 11.63 -0.14
CA PRO A 58 -10.94 10.46 -0.07
C PRO A 58 -9.49 10.82 -0.45
N CYS A 59 -9.19 12.08 -0.74
CA CYS A 59 -7.84 12.50 -1.10
C CYS A 59 -7.00 12.74 0.16
N ILE A 60 -5.85 12.09 0.22
CA ILE A 60 -4.83 12.38 1.21
C ILE A 60 -4.11 13.67 0.79
N THR A 61 -4.36 14.75 1.53
CA THR A 61 -3.74 16.05 1.28
C THR A 61 -2.27 16.04 1.72
N PRO A 62 -1.34 16.64 0.95
CA PRO A 62 0.05 16.83 1.37
C PRO A 62 0.16 17.63 2.67
N GLY A 63 1.12 17.26 3.52
CA GLY A 63 1.44 17.98 4.76
C GLY A 63 2.81 17.58 5.29
N ILE A 64 3.02 17.76 6.59
CA ILE A 64 4.32 17.48 7.25
C ILE A 64 4.22 16.37 8.31
N GLU A 65 3.05 15.74 8.42
CA GLU A 65 2.77 14.76 9.46
C GLU A 65 2.95 13.34 8.93
N ASN A 66 3.36 12.46 9.84
CA ASN A 66 3.51 11.04 9.58
C ASN A 66 2.61 10.26 10.54
N ILE A 67 1.88 9.28 10.02
CA ILE A 67 1.04 8.38 10.81
C ILE A 67 1.59 6.96 10.67
N THR A 68 1.76 6.29 11.80
CA THR A 68 2.25 4.91 11.86
C THR A 68 1.11 3.95 12.20
N TYR A 69 0.94 2.93 11.36
CA TYR A 69 0.00 1.84 11.56
C TYR A 69 0.76 0.56 11.90
N ASN A 70 0.41 -0.04 13.03
CA ASN A 70 1.02 -1.27 13.52
C ASN A 70 0.01 -2.39 13.48
N PHE A 71 0.38 -3.52 12.86
CA PHE A 71 -0.43 -4.74 12.90
C PHE A 71 0.47 -5.96 12.72
N MET A 72 -0.09 -7.14 12.99
CA MET A 72 0.59 -8.40 12.82
C MET A 72 -0.34 -9.44 12.22
N PHE A 73 0.23 -10.40 11.48
CA PHE A 73 -0.51 -11.52 10.91
C PHE A 73 0.36 -12.79 10.98
N LYS A 74 -0.28 -13.95 10.95
CA LYS A 74 0.43 -15.24 10.98
C LYS A 74 1.20 -15.45 9.69
N ASN A 75 2.44 -15.94 9.77
CA ASN A 75 3.31 -16.16 8.62
C ASN A 75 2.96 -17.45 7.85
N ASP A 76 1.67 -17.66 7.54
CA ASP A 76 1.19 -18.84 6.81
C ASP A 76 1.62 -18.85 5.33
N LEU A 77 2.09 -17.70 4.83
CA LEU A 77 2.55 -17.50 3.45
C LEU A 77 4.07 -17.75 3.30
N ASN A 78 4.73 -18.23 4.35
CA ASN A 78 6.17 -18.54 4.37
C ASN A 78 7.06 -17.37 3.90
N TRP A 79 6.77 -16.15 4.37
CA TRP A 79 7.67 -15.02 4.18
C TRP A 79 8.94 -15.22 5.00
N LYS A 80 10.08 -14.81 4.44
CA LYS A 80 11.44 -15.06 4.94
C LYS A 80 12.21 -13.75 4.97
N SER A 81 13.23 -13.70 5.84
CA SER A 81 14.19 -12.61 5.84
C SER A 81 14.79 -12.42 4.45
N GLY A 82 14.87 -11.17 4.00
CA GLY A 82 15.35 -10.83 2.66
C GLY A 82 14.26 -10.70 1.58
N ASP A 83 13.05 -11.18 1.85
CA ASP A 83 11.93 -10.94 0.93
C ASP A 83 11.62 -9.45 0.81
N TYR A 84 11.17 -9.04 -0.36
CA TYR A 84 10.65 -7.70 -0.57
C TYR A 84 9.13 -7.74 -0.58
N VAL A 85 8.50 -6.70 -0.05
CA VAL A 85 7.04 -6.58 0.05
C VAL A 85 6.63 -5.19 -0.37
N ARG A 86 5.58 -5.09 -1.19
CA ARG A 86 4.99 -3.80 -1.55
C ARG A 86 3.84 -3.43 -0.61
N ILE A 87 3.95 -2.33 0.11
CA ILE A 87 2.90 -1.72 0.92
C ILE A 87 2.23 -0.57 0.15
N SER A 88 0.91 -0.51 0.17
CA SER A 88 0.14 0.62 -0.37
C SER A 88 -1.01 0.96 0.57
N PHE A 89 -1.32 2.25 0.71
CA PHE A 89 -2.48 2.73 1.44
C PHE A 89 -3.61 3.05 0.47
N LEU A 90 -4.84 2.76 0.86
CA LEU A 90 -6.06 3.21 0.21
C LEU A 90 -6.89 4.00 1.22
N ASN A 91 -7.49 5.11 0.79
CA ASN A 91 -8.33 5.93 1.66
C ASN A 91 -9.82 5.69 1.34
N GLU A 92 -10.36 4.56 1.76
CA GLU A 92 -11.71 4.13 1.41
C GLU A 92 -12.62 4.05 2.62
N VAL A 93 -13.68 4.85 2.62
CA VAL A 93 -14.75 4.74 3.63
C VAL A 93 -15.63 3.51 3.35
N ASP A 94 -15.88 3.18 2.08
CA ASP A 94 -16.65 2.01 1.67
C ASP A 94 -15.72 0.83 1.37
N TYR A 95 -15.81 -0.23 2.17
CA TYR A 95 -15.02 -1.45 2.00
C TYR A 95 -15.24 -2.12 0.64
N ARG A 96 -16.37 -1.90 -0.02
CA ARG A 96 -16.65 -2.48 -1.34
C ARG A 96 -15.78 -1.87 -2.43
N GLU A 97 -15.47 -0.59 -2.32
CA GLU A 97 -14.56 0.08 -3.27
C GLU A 97 -13.12 -0.38 -3.06
N PHE A 98 -12.72 -0.59 -1.80
CA PHE A 98 -11.45 -1.23 -1.49
C PHE A 98 -11.32 -2.62 -2.15
N ASP A 99 -12.35 -3.48 -2.04
CA ASP A 99 -12.30 -4.82 -2.65
C ASP A 99 -12.23 -4.77 -4.18
N ARG A 100 -12.87 -3.78 -4.81
CA ARG A 100 -12.80 -3.56 -6.26
C ARG A 100 -11.42 -3.12 -6.74
N LEU A 101 -10.61 -2.54 -5.86
CA LEU A 101 -9.25 -2.07 -6.18
C LEU A 101 -8.18 -3.14 -5.99
N LEU A 102 -8.46 -4.22 -5.25
CA LEU A 102 -7.49 -5.31 -5.04
C LEU A 102 -6.99 -5.95 -6.34
N PRO A 103 -7.84 -6.31 -7.33
CA PRO A 103 -7.36 -6.88 -8.59
C PRO A 103 -6.43 -5.94 -9.37
N TYR A 104 -6.64 -4.63 -9.24
CA TYR A 104 -5.75 -3.63 -9.86
C TYR A 104 -4.37 -3.66 -9.20
N PHE A 105 -4.32 -3.76 -7.86
CA PHE A 105 -3.08 -3.92 -7.11
C PHE A 105 -2.32 -5.18 -7.55
N GLU A 106 -2.99 -6.33 -7.61
CA GLU A 106 -2.36 -7.57 -8.06
C GLU A 106 -1.80 -7.47 -9.49
N ALA A 107 -2.57 -6.89 -10.43
CA ALA A 107 -2.14 -6.71 -11.81
C ALA A 107 -0.88 -5.84 -11.93
N ARG A 108 -0.72 -4.88 -11.01
CA ARG A 108 0.41 -3.95 -10.97
C ARG A 108 1.60 -4.56 -10.24
N LEU A 109 1.37 -5.33 -9.18
CA LEU A 109 2.40 -6.10 -8.50
C LEU A 109 3.16 -7.02 -9.47
N ARG A 110 2.45 -7.65 -10.42
CA ARG A 110 3.04 -8.46 -11.51
C ARG A 110 3.96 -7.67 -12.45
N LYS A 111 3.59 -6.42 -12.78
CA LYS A 111 4.41 -5.52 -13.62
C LYS A 111 5.64 -4.98 -12.90
N PHE A 112 5.59 -4.88 -11.57
CA PHE A 112 6.66 -4.30 -10.79
C PHE A 112 7.90 -5.20 -10.68
N GLY A 113 7.76 -6.51 -10.90
CA GLY A 113 8.91 -7.40 -11.08
C GLY A 113 10.06 -7.17 -10.11
N TYR A 114 9.78 -7.06 -8.81
CA TYR A 114 10.76 -7.05 -7.72
C TYR A 114 12.15 -6.49 -8.03
N ASP A 115 12.24 -5.19 -8.32
CA ASP A 115 13.51 -4.48 -8.18
C ASP A 115 13.38 -3.33 -7.15
N PRO A 116 13.91 -3.51 -5.93
CA PRO A 116 13.88 -2.51 -4.87
C PRO A 116 14.84 -1.33 -5.12
N THR A 117 15.62 -1.34 -6.21
CA THR A 117 16.76 -0.41 -6.37
C THR A 117 16.60 0.66 -7.45
N ASP A 118 15.59 0.58 -8.33
CA ASP A 118 15.43 1.56 -9.41
C ASP A 118 14.35 2.62 -9.10
N GLU A 119 14.80 3.81 -8.71
CA GLU A 119 13.97 5.01 -8.48
C GLU A 119 13.09 5.35 -9.70
N GLN A 120 13.56 5.07 -10.92
CA GLN A 120 12.80 5.32 -12.15
C GLN A 120 11.65 4.33 -12.29
N THR A 121 11.90 3.03 -12.11
CA THR A 121 10.85 1.99 -12.08
C THR A 121 9.82 2.28 -10.98
N PHE A 122 10.25 2.78 -9.82
CA PHE A 122 9.33 3.27 -8.78
C PHE A 122 8.49 4.46 -9.26
N SER A 123 9.12 5.51 -9.83
CA SER A 123 8.44 6.69 -10.35
C SER A 123 7.40 6.32 -11.40
N ASP A 124 7.74 5.38 -12.28
CA ASP A 124 6.88 4.91 -13.35
C ASP A 124 5.75 4.02 -12.84
N TYR A 125 6.01 3.16 -11.85
CA TYR A 125 4.97 2.42 -11.14
C TYR A 125 3.99 3.37 -10.47
N SER A 126 4.49 4.34 -9.69
CA SER A 126 3.68 5.32 -8.97
C SER A 126 2.83 6.14 -9.95
N LYS A 127 3.44 6.67 -11.02
CA LYS A 127 2.72 7.36 -12.10
C LYS A 127 1.68 6.47 -12.76
N ALA A 128 1.97 5.18 -13.00
CA ALA A 128 1.07 4.28 -13.70
C ALA A 128 -0.07 3.78 -12.80
N TRP A 129 0.20 3.63 -11.50
CA TRP A 129 -0.78 3.36 -10.46
C TRP A 129 -1.76 4.54 -10.36
N CYS A 130 -1.23 5.77 -10.35
CA CYS A 130 -1.97 7.04 -10.38
C CYS A 130 -2.44 7.50 -11.78
N LYS A 131 -2.42 6.64 -12.81
CA LYS A 131 -2.91 6.95 -14.16
C LYS A 131 -3.95 5.91 -14.56
N VAL A 132 -5.22 6.29 -14.54
CA VAL A 132 -6.36 5.43 -14.90
C VAL A 132 -6.57 5.34 -16.42
N LYS A 133 -6.98 4.15 -16.90
CA LYS A 133 -7.51 3.94 -18.25
C LYS A 133 -9.03 4.20 -18.27
N PRO A 134 -9.60 4.78 -19.35
CA PRO A 134 -10.99 5.25 -19.43
C PRO A 134 -12.14 4.25 -19.16
N ALA A 135 -11.86 2.97 -18.90
CA ALA A 135 -12.86 1.90 -18.79
C ALA A 135 -13.12 1.44 -17.34
N MET A 136 -12.48 2.06 -16.34
CA MET A 136 -12.71 1.75 -14.92
C MET A 136 -13.39 2.95 -14.25
N LEU A 137 -14.47 2.68 -13.51
CA LEU A 137 -15.36 3.68 -12.88
C LEU A 137 -14.75 4.39 -11.65
N ILE A 138 -13.47 4.15 -11.36
CA ILE A 138 -12.77 4.78 -10.25
C ILE A 138 -11.84 5.81 -10.89
N ASP A 139 -12.33 7.05 -10.93
CA ASP A 139 -11.72 8.20 -11.58
C ASP A 139 -10.40 8.58 -10.86
N ASP A 140 -9.41 9.07 -11.58
CA ASP A 140 -8.15 9.53 -10.97
C ASP A 140 -7.74 10.82 -11.67
N ILE A 141 -8.55 11.84 -11.43
CA ILE A 141 -8.23 13.23 -11.69
C ILE A 141 -8.92 14.05 -10.60
N CYS A 142 -8.23 14.30 -9.47
CA CYS A 142 -8.45 15.53 -8.73
C CYS A 142 -8.04 16.70 -9.63
N LYS A 143 -8.92 17.05 -10.57
CA LYS A 143 -8.86 18.38 -11.18
C LYS A 143 -9.38 19.39 -10.16
N ASP A 144 -10.38 19.03 -9.33
CA ASP A 144 -10.94 19.85 -8.25
C ASP A 144 -11.65 19.06 -7.10
N ALA A 145 -11.09 17.94 -6.59
CA ALA A 145 -11.69 16.88 -5.70
C ALA A 145 -12.46 15.79 -6.51
N LEU A 146 -12.58 14.49 -6.17
CA LEU A 146 -12.72 13.78 -4.89
C LEU A 146 -12.56 12.25 -5.21
N VAL A 147 -11.34 11.69 -5.28
CA VAL A 147 -11.14 10.23 -5.50
C VAL A 147 -9.92 9.71 -4.73
N PRO A 148 -9.97 8.49 -4.16
CA PRO A 148 -8.96 7.98 -3.24
C PRO A 148 -7.63 7.81 -3.94
N ILE A 149 -6.67 8.65 -3.56
CA ILE A 149 -5.30 8.53 -4.04
C ILE A 149 -4.62 7.47 -3.18
N PRO A 150 -4.28 6.31 -3.74
CA PRO A 150 -3.39 5.43 -3.04
C PRO A 150 -2.00 6.06 -2.88
N ARG A 151 -1.58 6.26 -1.63
CA ARG A 151 -0.22 6.65 -1.29
C ARG A 151 0.59 5.40 -0.95
N GLN A 152 1.83 5.37 -1.39
CA GLN A 152 2.82 4.39 -0.94
C GLN A 152 3.63 5.00 0.21
N THR A 153 4.24 4.17 1.05
CA THR A 153 5.12 4.65 2.13
C THR A 153 6.33 5.37 1.54
N GLN A 154 7.10 6.11 2.35
CA GLN A 154 8.47 6.51 1.97
C GLN A 154 9.24 5.29 1.40
N ASP A 155 10.08 5.54 0.40
CA ASP A 155 10.80 4.53 -0.42
C ASP A 155 9.91 3.74 -1.40
N GLY A 156 8.76 4.33 -1.73
CA GLY A 156 7.85 3.77 -2.71
C GLY A 156 7.07 2.56 -2.25
N GLY A 157 6.97 2.33 -0.95
CA GLY A 157 6.22 1.19 -0.43
C GLY A 157 6.96 -0.14 -0.53
N VAL A 158 8.20 -0.22 -1.02
CA VAL A 158 8.95 -1.48 -0.99
C VAL A 158 9.69 -1.59 0.34
N VAL A 159 9.37 -2.62 1.10
CA VAL A 159 9.99 -2.90 2.39
C VAL A 159 10.62 -4.28 2.34
N ARG A 160 11.85 -4.39 2.82
CA ARG A 160 12.52 -5.68 2.99
C ARG A 160 12.09 -6.30 4.32
N VAL A 161 11.78 -7.59 4.30
CA VAL A 161 11.50 -8.37 5.51
C VAL A 161 12.80 -8.61 6.26
N GLU A 162 12.79 -8.27 7.53
CA GLU A 162 13.91 -8.50 8.46
C GLU A 162 13.54 -9.56 9.50
N GLU A 163 14.52 -10.22 10.09
CA GLU A 163 14.31 -11.00 11.32
C GLU A 163 14.55 -10.09 12.53
N LEU A 164 13.69 -10.20 13.55
CA LEU A 164 14.01 -9.58 14.84
C LEU A 164 15.28 -10.26 15.41
N PRO A 165 16.20 -9.47 16.02
CA PRO A 165 17.40 -10.00 16.65
C PRO A 165 17.08 -10.91 17.85
#